data_AF-A0AA97EHU1-F1
#
_entry.id   AF-A0AA97EHU1-F1
#
_cell.length_a   1.000
_cell.length_b   1.000
_cell.length_c   1.000
_cell.angle_alpha   90.00
_cell.angle_beta   90.00
_cell.angle_gamma   90.00
#
_symmetry.space_group_name_H-M   'P 1'
#
loop_
_entity.id
_entity.type
_entity.pdbx_description
1 polymer ?
#
loop_
_entity_poly.entity_id
_entity_poly.type
_entity_poly.pdbx_seq_one_letter_code
_entity_poly.pdbx_strand_id
1 'polypeptide(L)'
;MIDQKRGNGMIHRRPKRSFLLLLVVGWGSAIAACTPTLDRPTTNAGDTVSAPPERSQPSLQVEGFTLDELFAQGSGGCGMTLWHQADGQQPTEFLFFNGLPDAAGHQGALMKLDGEFVRLRRTAAAGEEFYGQQRSQTFASPDNALQVQVETTLGEPGEIESVAVEGTLQLQHNGTTLDLPVQGDAGC
;
A
#
# COMPACT_ATOMS: atom_id res chain seq x y z
N MET A 1 -5.68 23.18 54.56
CA MET A 1 -6.69 24.24 54.77
C MET A 1 -6.35 25.40 53.84
N ILE A 2 -7.00 25.47 52.69
CA ILE A 2 -7.38 26.68 51.94
C ILE A 2 -8.47 26.20 50.97
N ASP A 3 -9.64 26.78 51.19
CA ASP A 3 -10.88 26.66 50.43
C ASP A 3 -10.85 27.74 49.35
N GLN A 4 -11.16 27.41 48.09
CA GLN A 4 -11.77 28.43 47.22
C GLN A 4 -12.68 27.84 46.15
N LYS A 5 -13.96 28.15 46.39
CA LYS A 5 -15.18 28.03 45.60
C LYS A 5 -15.17 28.74 44.23
N ARG A 6 -15.92 28.10 43.31
CA ARG A 6 -16.97 28.62 42.39
C ARG A 6 -16.63 29.42 41.13
N GLY A 7 -17.25 28.98 40.04
CA GLY A 7 -17.71 29.77 38.89
C GLY A 7 -18.10 28.85 37.74
N ASN A 8 -19.28 28.22 37.75
CA ASN A 8 -20.54 28.68 37.13
C ASN A 8 -20.39 29.28 35.72
N GLY A 9 -20.76 28.49 34.69
CA GLY A 9 -20.84 28.91 33.30
C GLY A 9 -21.77 27.98 32.54
N MET A 10 -23.06 28.30 32.61
CA MET A 10 -24.18 27.62 31.95
C MET A 10 -24.41 28.27 30.57
N ILE A 11 -25.23 27.61 29.72
CA ILE A 11 -25.92 28.14 28.51
C ILE A 11 -25.01 28.26 27.25
N HIS A 12 -25.22 27.57 26.11
CA HIS A 12 -26.42 27.54 25.26
C HIS A 12 -26.49 26.30 24.35
N ARG A 13 -27.66 25.65 24.36
CA ARG A 13 -28.18 24.82 23.26
C ARG A 13 -28.32 25.66 21.99
N ARG A 14 -28.04 25.08 20.81
CA ARG A 14 -28.76 25.36 19.54
C ARG A 14 -28.63 24.17 18.56
N PRO A 15 -29.54 24.07 17.57
CA PRO A 15 -30.26 22.82 17.27
C PRO A 15 -29.84 22.11 15.98
N LYS A 16 -30.37 20.88 15.86
CA LYS A 16 -30.63 20.08 14.65
C LYS A 16 -30.77 20.93 13.38
N ARG A 17 -30.04 20.55 12.33
CA ARG A 17 -30.44 20.78 10.95
C ARG A 17 -30.44 19.45 10.22
N SER A 18 -31.60 18.80 10.23
CA SER A 18 -32.02 17.93 9.14
C SER A 18 -32.02 18.77 7.86
N PHE A 19 -31.30 18.32 6.84
CA PHE A 19 -31.56 18.74 5.48
C PHE A 19 -32.01 17.51 4.70
N LEU A 20 -33.23 17.63 4.23
CA LEU A 20 -34.01 16.67 3.48
C LEU A 20 -33.85 16.98 1.98
N LEU A 21 -33.78 15.92 1.19
CA LEU A 21 -34.14 15.80 -0.23
C LEU A 21 -33.37 16.62 -1.29
N LEU A 22 -32.88 15.91 -2.31
CA LEU A 22 -33.49 15.96 -3.64
C LEU A 22 -33.09 14.74 -4.48
N LEU A 23 -34.11 14.01 -4.91
CA LEU A 23 -34.10 13.03 -5.99
C LEU A 23 -33.65 13.68 -7.30
N VAL A 24 -32.75 13.04 -8.04
CA VAL A 24 -32.73 13.15 -9.50
C VAL A 24 -32.83 11.74 -10.09
N VAL A 25 -33.99 11.51 -10.69
CA VAL A 25 -34.29 10.38 -11.57
C VAL A 25 -33.55 10.63 -12.89
N GLY A 26 -32.68 9.70 -13.29
CA GLY A 26 -32.05 9.67 -14.59
C GLY A 26 -32.28 8.32 -15.25
N TRP A 27 -33.35 8.22 -16.03
CA TRP A 27 -33.56 7.15 -17.00
C TRP A 27 -32.59 7.30 -18.18
N GLY A 28 -32.04 6.18 -18.65
CA GLY A 28 -31.22 6.13 -19.85
C GLY A 28 -30.94 4.69 -20.28
N SER A 29 -31.95 4.04 -20.85
CA SER A 29 -31.80 2.77 -21.58
C SER A 29 -31.08 3.00 -22.91
N ALA A 30 -30.04 2.23 -23.20
CA ALA A 30 -29.70 1.85 -24.56
C ALA A 30 -28.99 0.49 -24.53
N ILE A 31 -29.73 -0.52 -24.97
CA ILE A 31 -29.30 -1.89 -25.20
C ILE A 31 -28.68 -1.90 -26.59
N ALA A 32 -27.40 -2.22 -26.70
CA ALA A 32 -26.78 -2.56 -27.99
C ALA A 32 -26.25 -3.99 -27.89
N ALA A 33 -27.15 -4.94 -28.12
CA ALA A 33 -26.80 -6.33 -28.38
C ALA A 33 -26.27 -6.41 -29.82
N CYS A 34 -24.99 -6.74 -29.98
CA CYS A 34 -24.45 -7.20 -31.26
C CYS A 34 -24.27 -8.71 -31.16
N THR A 35 -25.15 -9.46 -31.82
CA THR A 35 -24.97 -10.89 -32.08
C THR A 35 -23.83 -11.11 -33.07
N PRO A 36 -23.07 -12.21 -32.94
CA PRO A 36 -21.90 -12.50 -33.76
C PRO A 36 -22.29 -12.92 -35.19
N THR A 37 -21.69 -12.28 -36.18
CA THR A 37 -21.67 -12.77 -37.56
C THR A 37 -20.66 -13.90 -37.66
N LEU A 38 -21.16 -15.11 -37.83
CA LEU A 38 -20.40 -16.29 -38.19
C LEU A 38 -20.09 -16.23 -39.68
N ASP A 39 -18.86 -15.87 -40.06
CA ASP A 39 -18.37 -16.03 -41.43
C ASP A 39 -17.33 -17.16 -41.51
N ARG A 40 -17.51 -17.97 -42.56
CA ARG A 40 -16.89 -19.27 -42.81
C ARG A 40 -15.47 -19.11 -43.38
N PRO A 41 -14.55 -20.06 -43.14
CA PRO A 41 -13.16 -19.92 -43.56
C PRO A 41 -13.01 -20.08 -45.07
N THR A 42 -12.28 -19.15 -45.69
CA THR A 42 -11.70 -19.32 -47.03
C THR A 42 -10.20 -19.07 -46.93
N THR A 43 -9.47 -20.14 -47.21
CA THR A 43 -8.03 -20.25 -47.42
C THR A 43 -7.57 -19.29 -48.52
N ASN A 44 -6.55 -18.46 -48.26
CA ASN A 44 -5.30 -18.42 -49.03
C ASN A 44 -4.36 -17.27 -48.62
N ALA A 45 -3.10 -17.65 -48.41
CA ALA A 45 -1.88 -16.97 -48.79
C ALA A 45 -1.65 -15.51 -48.37
N GLY A 46 -0.70 -15.36 -47.44
CA GLY A 46 0.38 -14.38 -47.57
C GLY A 46 0.03 -12.94 -47.23
N ASP A 47 0.10 -12.61 -45.94
CA ASP A 47 0.64 -11.31 -45.51
C ASP A 47 1.12 -11.46 -44.07
N THR A 48 2.44 -11.60 -43.92
CA THR A 48 3.12 -11.45 -42.64
C THR A 48 3.02 -9.98 -42.27
N VAL A 49 1.92 -9.58 -41.61
CA VAL A 49 1.84 -8.29 -40.95
C VAL A 49 2.83 -8.34 -39.80
N SER A 50 4.01 -7.74 -40.03
CA SER A 50 4.97 -7.43 -38.97
C SER A 50 4.24 -6.59 -37.93
N ALA A 51 3.90 -7.21 -36.80
CA ALA A 51 3.48 -6.48 -35.61
C ALA A 51 4.58 -5.45 -35.29
N PRO A 52 4.23 -4.19 -34.95
CA PRO A 52 5.19 -3.21 -34.48
C PRO A 52 5.99 -3.81 -33.32
N PRO A 53 7.31 -3.55 -33.20
CA PRO A 53 8.06 -4.00 -32.04
C PRO A 53 7.38 -3.45 -30.79
N GLU A 54 6.81 -4.35 -30.01
CA GLU A 54 6.29 -4.10 -28.68
C GLU A 54 7.45 -3.48 -27.90
N ARG A 55 7.40 -2.16 -27.67
CA ARG A 55 8.41 -1.50 -26.84
C ARG A 55 8.27 -2.13 -25.47
N SER A 56 9.21 -2.99 -25.12
CA SER A 56 9.40 -3.47 -23.76
C SER A 56 9.43 -2.24 -22.85
N GLN A 57 8.33 -1.99 -22.16
CA GLN A 57 8.32 -0.95 -21.14
C GLN A 57 9.29 -1.40 -20.05
N PRO A 58 10.15 -0.51 -19.52
CA PRO A 58 10.99 -0.86 -18.40
C PRO A 58 10.10 -1.33 -17.25
N SER A 59 10.22 -2.60 -16.88
CA SER A 59 9.55 -3.15 -15.71
C SER A 59 10.28 -2.62 -14.48
N LEU A 60 9.56 -1.96 -13.58
CA LEU A 60 10.06 -1.57 -12.26
C LEU A 60 10.62 -2.82 -11.56
N GLN A 61 11.91 -2.81 -11.23
CA GLN A 61 12.54 -3.92 -10.51
C GLN A 61 12.50 -3.66 -9.02
N VAL A 62 11.93 -4.59 -8.27
CA VAL A 62 11.96 -4.58 -6.80
C VAL A 62 13.12 -5.45 -6.35
N GLU A 63 14.01 -4.86 -5.56
CA GLU A 63 15.21 -5.52 -5.08
C GLU A 63 15.17 -5.71 -3.56
N GLY A 64 15.78 -6.80 -3.12
CA GLY A 64 16.07 -7.03 -1.72
C GLY A 64 17.14 -6.06 -1.20
N PHE A 65 17.04 -5.71 0.08
CA PHE A 65 18.09 -5.02 0.80
C PHE A 65 18.34 -5.67 2.17
N THR A 66 19.58 -5.58 2.63
CA THR A 66 20.02 -6.13 3.91
C THR A 66 19.72 -5.16 5.08
N LEU A 67 19.82 -5.67 6.30
CA LEU A 67 19.70 -4.85 7.51
C LEU A 67 20.80 -3.76 7.58
N ASP A 68 22.03 -4.10 7.16
CA ASP A 68 23.14 -3.14 7.12
C ASP A 68 22.87 -2.00 6.14
N GLU A 69 22.32 -2.30 4.96
CA GLU A 69 21.91 -1.27 4.00
C GLU A 69 20.77 -0.40 4.56
N LEU A 70 19.80 -1.00 5.27
CA LEU A 70 18.72 -0.27 5.92
C LEU A 70 19.27 0.76 6.93
N PHE A 71 20.22 0.34 7.77
CA PHE A 71 20.89 1.25 8.72
C PHE A 71 21.75 2.30 8.04
N ALA A 72 22.42 1.97 6.93
CA ALA A 72 23.17 2.94 6.14
C ALA A 72 22.28 4.05 5.55
N GLN A 73 20.98 3.77 5.33
CA GLN A 73 19.99 4.77 4.97
C GLN A 73 19.46 5.59 6.17
N GLY A 74 20.05 5.47 7.36
CA GLY A 74 19.55 6.16 8.56
C GLY A 74 18.13 5.72 8.93
N SER A 75 17.78 4.48 8.60
CA SER A 75 16.51 3.83 8.90
C SER A 75 16.78 2.55 9.70
N GLY A 76 15.73 1.86 10.15
CA GLY A 76 15.85 0.64 10.96
C GLY A 76 15.36 0.85 12.39
N GLY A 77 15.61 -0.15 13.25
CA GLY A 77 15.00 -0.21 14.58
C GLY A 77 13.56 -0.71 14.53
N CYS A 78 12.69 -0.12 15.35
CA CYS A 78 11.30 -0.54 15.46
C CYS A 78 10.50 -0.28 14.19
N GLY A 79 9.75 -1.27 13.73
CA GLY A 79 8.96 -1.15 12.53
C GLY A 79 8.42 -2.47 12.03
N MET A 80 8.09 -2.49 10.75
CA MET A 80 7.67 -3.69 10.04
C MET A 80 8.60 -3.93 8.86
N THR A 81 9.23 -5.09 8.80
CA THR A 81 10.00 -5.58 7.65
C THR A 81 9.17 -6.61 6.90
N LEU A 82 9.16 -6.52 5.57
CA LEU A 82 8.50 -7.48 4.70
C LEU A 82 9.51 -8.04 3.70
N TRP A 83 9.41 -9.33 3.43
CA TRP A 83 10.23 -10.06 2.47
C TRP A 83 9.37 -11.02 1.66
N HIS A 84 9.94 -11.62 0.62
CA HIS A 84 9.24 -12.62 -0.18
C HIS A 84 8.73 -13.75 0.70
N GLN A 85 7.47 -14.15 0.48
CA GLN A 85 6.93 -15.33 1.14
C GLN A 85 7.74 -16.56 0.72
N ALA A 86 8.34 -17.26 1.70
CA ALA A 86 9.21 -18.42 1.48
C ALA A 86 9.04 -19.41 2.64
N ASP A 87 9.02 -20.71 2.30
CA ASP A 87 8.75 -21.77 3.27
C ASP A 87 9.88 -21.91 4.30
N GLY A 88 9.66 -21.38 5.50
CA GLY A 88 10.43 -21.71 6.71
C GLY A 88 11.87 -21.18 6.80
N GLN A 89 12.28 -20.27 5.92
CA GLN A 89 13.59 -19.61 6.00
C GLN A 89 13.47 -18.18 6.53
N GLN A 90 14.35 -17.81 7.47
CA GLN A 90 14.56 -16.41 7.81
C GLN A 90 15.09 -15.67 6.58
N PRO A 91 14.62 -14.44 6.32
CA PRO A 91 15.07 -13.65 5.19
C PRO A 91 16.52 -13.23 5.35
N THR A 92 17.27 -13.28 4.25
CA THR A 92 18.55 -12.57 4.15
C THR A 92 18.37 -11.15 3.63
N GLU A 93 17.24 -10.87 2.99
CA GLU A 93 16.92 -9.60 2.34
C GLU A 93 15.45 -9.22 2.55
N PHE A 94 15.21 -7.92 2.67
CA PHE A 94 13.89 -7.32 2.82
C PHE A 94 13.50 -6.57 1.56
N LEU A 95 12.23 -6.59 1.21
CA LEU A 95 11.68 -5.83 0.08
C LEU A 95 11.16 -4.46 0.52
N PHE A 96 10.73 -4.37 1.78
CA PHE A 96 10.08 -3.19 2.31
C PHE A 96 10.33 -3.09 3.81
N PHE A 97 10.59 -1.86 4.26
CA PHE A 97 10.62 -1.50 5.67
C PHE A 97 9.64 -0.36 5.90
N ASN A 98 8.86 -0.42 6.97
CA ASN A 98 8.06 0.70 7.46
C ASN A 98 8.44 0.99 8.92
N GLY A 99 9.25 2.02 9.10
CA GLY A 99 9.72 2.43 10.42
C GLY A 99 8.64 3.15 11.22
N LEU A 100 8.66 2.93 12.53
CA LEU A 100 7.89 3.77 13.43
C LEU A 100 8.53 5.17 13.54
N PRO A 101 7.72 6.21 13.85
CA PRO A 101 8.26 7.54 14.09
C PRO A 101 9.31 7.51 15.20
N ASP A 102 10.50 8.02 14.92
CA ASP A 102 11.53 8.22 15.95
C ASP A 102 11.28 9.50 16.77
N ALA A 103 12.16 9.78 17.74
CA ALA A 103 12.07 10.97 18.60
C ALA A 103 12.21 12.29 17.82
N ALA A 104 12.74 12.27 16.59
CA ALA A 104 12.80 13.41 15.69
C ALA A 104 11.57 13.50 14.76
N GLY A 105 10.61 12.57 14.91
CA GLY A 105 9.41 12.49 14.09
C GLY A 105 9.69 11.97 12.68
N HIS A 106 10.87 11.39 12.43
CA HIS A 106 11.17 10.74 11.18
C HIS A 106 10.39 9.43 11.12
N GLN A 107 9.37 9.43 10.28
CA GLN A 107 8.61 8.25 9.90
C GLN A 107 8.79 8.05 8.41
N GLY A 108 9.10 6.83 8.00
CA GLY A 108 9.28 6.56 6.58
C GLY A 108 9.22 5.08 6.29
N ALA A 109 8.58 4.76 5.17
CA ALA A 109 8.77 3.49 4.53
C ALA A 109 9.93 3.56 3.53
N LEU A 110 10.58 2.44 3.29
CA LEU A 110 11.76 2.34 2.45
C LEU A 110 11.65 1.09 1.56
N MET A 111 12.03 1.25 0.30
CA MET A 111 12.18 0.18 -0.68
C MET A 111 13.44 0.40 -1.50
N LYS A 112 13.98 -0.67 -2.10
CA LYS A 112 15.03 -0.58 -3.12
C LYS A 112 14.43 -0.92 -4.48
N LEU A 113 14.43 0.05 -5.38
CA LEU A 113 13.79 -0.02 -6.69
C LEU A 113 14.79 0.42 -7.76
N ASP A 114 14.97 -0.40 -8.80
CA ASP A 114 15.93 -0.14 -9.89
C ASP A 114 17.34 0.27 -9.39
N GLY A 115 17.81 -0.37 -8.32
CA GLY A 115 19.10 -0.15 -7.67
C GLY A 115 19.14 1.01 -6.67
N GLU A 116 18.06 1.78 -6.53
CA GLU A 116 18.02 2.99 -5.69
C GLU A 116 17.07 2.85 -4.49
N PHE A 117 17.46 3.44 -3.36
CA PHE A 117 16.58 3.51 -2.20
C PHE A 117 15.54 4.62 -2.37
N VAL A 118 14.27 4.23 -2.33
CA VAL A 118 13.13 5.12 -2.40
C VAL A 118 12.49 5.25 -1.03
N ARG A 119 12.47 6.48 -0.52
CA ARG A 119 11.72 6.83 0.70
C ARG A 119 10.26 7.08 0.34
N LEU A 120 9.38 6.42 1.07
CA LEU A 120 7.95 6.48 0.87
C LEU A 120 7.28 7.16 2.07
N ARG A 121 6.32 8.04 1.77
CA ARG A 121 5.49 8.69 2.78
C ARG A 121 4.15 7.99 2.86
N ARG A 122 3.71 7.66 4.08
CA ARG A 122 2.36 7.13 4.32
C ARG A 122 1.31 8.19 3.99
N THR A 123 0.36 7.85 3.13
CA THR A 123 -0.74 8.73 2.67
C THR A 123 -2.10 8.30 3.19
N ALA A 124 -2.27 7.02 3.51
CA ALA A 124 -3.46 6.51 4.17
C ALA A 124 -3.10 5.30 5.05
N ALA A 125 -3.93 5.06 6.06
CA ALA A 125 -3.84 3.88 6.91
C ALA A 125 -5.25 3.55 7.43
N ALA A 126 -5.59 2.27 7.51
CA ALA A 126 -6.87 1.79 8.01
C ALA A 126 -6.77 0.38 8.62
N GLY A 127 -7.79 0.01 9.38
CA GLY A 127 -7.90 -1.31 10.02
C GLY A 127 -7.40 -1.32 11.46
N GLU A 128 -7.28 -2.54 12.00
CA GLU A 128 -6.77 -2.78 13.35
C GLU A 128 -5.32 -2.29 13.49
N GLU A 129 -5.01 -1.69 14.64
CA GLU A 129 -3.66 -1.25 14.98
C GLU A 129 -2.86 -2.40 15.62
N PHE A 130 -1.60 -2.53 15.25
CA PHE A 130 -0.66 -3.49 15.84
C PHE A 130 0.75 -2.90 15.82
N TYR A 131 1.48 -2.96 16.93
CA TYR A 131 2.88 -2.49 17.01
C TYR A 131 3.11 -1.10 16.38
N GLY A 132 2.17 -0.16 16.57
CA GLY A 132 2.24 1.20 15.99
C GLY A 132 1.94 1.31 14.49
N GLN A 133 1.50 0.22 13.86
CA GLN A 133 1.12 0.08 12.46
C GLN A 133 -0.37 -0.24 12.30
N GLN A 134 -0.88 -0.22 11.06
CA GLN A 134 -2.26 -0.61 10.74
C GLN A 134 -2.29 -1.66 9.63
N ARG A 135 -3.35 -2.47 9.57
CA ARG A 135 -3.44 -3.61 8.63
C ARG A 135 -3.46 -3.23 7.16
N SER A 136 -3.99 -2.07 6.83
CA SER A 136 -4.00 -1.52 5.48
C SER A 136 -3.26 -0.19 5.50
N GLN A 137 -2.24 -0.02 4.65
CA GLN A 137 -1.47 1.22 4.59
C GLN A 137 -1.08 1.55 3.16
N THR A 138 -1.31 2.80 2.78
CA THR A 138 -0.91 3.33 1.48
C THR A 138 0.28 4.27 1.65
N PHE A 139 1.23 4.16 0.75
CA PHE A 139 2.40 5.03 0.69
C PHE A 139 2.59 5.57 -0.72
N ALA A 140 3.28 6.70 -0.83
CA ALA A 140 3.66 7.31 -2.11
C ALA A 140 5.12 7.77 -2.10
N SER A 141 5.77 7.70 -3.25
CA SER A 141 7.05 8.37 -3.50
C SER A 141 6.89 9.90 -3.42
N PRO A 142 7.99 10.67 -3.24
CA PRO A 142 7.92 12.12 -3.10
C PRO A 142 7.27 12.83 -4.31
N ASP A 143 7.46 12.29 -5.51
CA ASP A 143 6.88 12.79 -6.77
C ASP A 143 5.48 12.21 -7.07
N ASN A 144 4.99 11.27 -6.26
CA ASN A 144 3.75 10.51 -6.45
C ASN A 144 3.71 9.68 -7.74
N ALA A 145 4.86 9.40 -8.37
CA ALA A 145 4.93 8.50 -9.52
C ALA A 145 4.70 7.05 -9.12
N LEU A 146 5.07 6.69 -7.89
CA LEU A 146 4.90 5.36 -7.31
C LEU A 146 3.91 5.43 -6.14
N GLN A 147 2.96 4.50 -6.13
CA GLN A 147 2.12 4.20 -4.98
C GLN A 147 2.38 2.76 -4.51
N VAL A 148 2.45 2.57 -3.20
CA VAL A 148 2.63 1.25 -2.58
C VAL A 148 1.49 1.03 -1.62
N GLN A 149 0.73 -0.04 -1.82
CA GLN A 149 -0.29 -0.51 -0.89
C GLN A 149 0.23 -1.73 -0.15
N VAL A 150 0.10 -1.71 1.17
CA VAL A 150 0.46 -2.81 2.05
C VAL A 150 -0.81 -3.29 2.74
N GLU A 151 -1.14 -4.56 2.55
CA GLU A 151 -2.23 -5.24 3.25
C GLU A 151 -1.65 -6.40 4.06
N THR A 152 -1.92 -6.45 5.36
CA THR A 152 -1.39 -7.49 6.25
C THR A 152 -2.44 -8.20 7.09
N THR A 153 -2.10 -9.43 7.43
CA THR A 153 -2.73 -10.26 8.45
C THR A 153 -1.70 -10.60 9.52
N LEU A 154 -2.12 -10.61 10.78
CA LEU A 154 -1.25 -10.96 11.90
C LEU A 154 -1.22 -12.49 12.05
N GLY A 155 -0.02 -13.03 12.17
CA GLY A 155 0.23 -14.42 12.49
C GLY A 155 0.47 -14.60 14.00
N GLU A 156 1.27 -15.61 14.33
CA GLU A 156 1.66 -15.90 15.70
C GLU A 156 2.59 -14.81 16.27
N PRO A 157 2.55 -14.57 17.60
CA PRO A 157 3.57 -13.78 18.27
C PRO A 157 4.98 -14.35 18.04
N GLY A 158 5.95 -13.48 17.78
CA GLY A 158 7.35 -13.84 17.62
C GLY A 158 8.12 -13.92 18.93
N GLU A 159 9.42 -14.21 18.84
CA GLU A 159 10.28 -14.50 20.00
C GLU A 159 10.65 -13.26 20.84
N ILE A 160 10.74 -12.08 20.22
CA ILE A 160 11.20 -10.83 20.86
C ILE A 160 10.24 -9.71 20.45
N GLU A 161 9.24 -9.44 21.29
CA GLU A 161 8.29 -8.33 21.15
C GLU A 161 7.87 -8.03 19.70
N SER A 162 7.61 -9.09 18.94
CA SER A 162 7.22 -9.01 17.54
C SER A 162 5.98 -9.84 17.29
N VAL A 163 5.34 -9.57 16.16
CA VAL A 163 4.29 -10.42 15.60
C VAL A 163 4.64 -10.73 14.16
N ALA A 164 4.47 -11.99 13.78
CA ALA A 164 4.58 -12.39 12.39
C ALA A 164 3.49 -11.69 11.58
N VAL A 165 3.82 -11.27 10.37
CA VAL A 165 2.86 -10.70 9.43
C VAL A 165 2.92 -11.44 8.10
N GLU A 166 1.77 -11.60 7.47
CA GLU A 166 1.65 -12.10 6.09
C GLU A 166 0.77 -11.13 5.31
N GLY A 167 0.94 -11.05 3.99
CA GLY A 167 0.17 -10.09 3.23
C GLY A 167 0.55 -9.93 1.78
N THR A 168 0.20 -8.76 1.25
CA THR A 168 0.51 -8.35 -0.11
C THR A 168 1.08 -6.94 -0.12
N LEU A 169 2.18 -6.79 -0.84
CA LEU A 169 2.77 -5.51 -1.19
C LEU A 169 2.44 -5.25 -2.66
N GLN A 170 1.54 -4.30 -2.92
CA GLN A 170 1.14 -3.91 -4.26
C GLN A 170 1.81 -2.60 -4.66
N LEU A 171 2.59 -2.61 -5.73
CA LEU A 171 3.21 -1.42 -6.30
C LEU A 171 2.44 -0.99 -7.54
N GLN A 172 2.11 0.29 -7.62
CA GLN A 172 1.49 0.91 -8.80
C GLN A 172 2.44 1.99 -9.35
N HIS A 173 2.89 1.81 -10.59
CA HIS A 173 3.82 2.72 -11.27
C HIS A 173 3.52 2.75 -12.77
N ASN A 174 3.38 3.96 -13.34
CA ASN A 174 3.11 4.17 -14.77
C ASN A 174 1.92 3.38 -15.34
N GLY A 175 0.87 3.18 -14.54
CA GLY A 175 -0.33 2.43 -14.93
C GLY A 175 -0.16 0.90 -14.87
N THR A 176 0.99 0.40 -14.44
CA THR A 176 1.26 -1.01 -14.17
C THR A 176 1.13 -1.29 -12.69
N THR A 177 0.56 -2.45 -12.36
CA THR A 177 0.45 -2.96 -10.99
C THR A 177 1.29 -4.22 -10.85
N LEU A 178 2.13 -4.28 -9.81
CA LEU A 178 2.89 -5.45 -9.40
C LEU A 178 2.45 -5.87 -8.00
N ASP A 179 1.93 -7.08 -7.88
CA ASP A 179 1.53 -7.68 -6.60
C ASP A 179 2.60 -8.65 -6.12
N LEU A 180 3.14 -8.41 -4.94
CA LEU A 180 4.14 -9.27 -4.30
C LEU A 180 3.54 -9.90 -3.04
N PRO A 181 3.34 -11.24 -3.00
CA PRO A 181 3.03 -11.92 -1.75
C PRO A 181 4.23 -11.83 -0.82
N VAL A 182 3.98 -11.45 0.42
CA VAL A 182 5.02 -11.18 1.40
C VAL A 182 4.70 -11.81 2.74
N GLN A 183 5.75 -12.13 3.47
CA GLN A 183 5.69 -12.37 4.90
C GLN A 183 6.65 -11.40 5.59
N GLY A 184 6.56 -11.30 6.91
CA GLY A 184 7.26 -10.27 7.64
C GLY A 184 7.24 -10.44 9.14
N ASP A 185 7.87 -9.49 9.80
CA ASP A 185 7.76 -9.28 11.25
C ASP A 185 7.49 -7.80 11.51
N ALA A 186 6.67 -7.52 12.52
CA ALA A 186 6.48 -6.17 13.06
C ALA A 186 6.84 -6.16 14.55
N GLY A 187 7.77 -5.29 14.95
CA GLY A 187 8.25 -5.25 16.33
C GLY A 187 9.46 -4.33 16.56
N CYS A 188 10.04 -4.49 17.75
CA CYS A 188 11.32 -3.97 18.22
C CYS A 188 12.07 -5.16 18.85
#